data_AF-A0A356KN04-F1
#
_entry.id   AF-A0A356KN04-F1
#
_cell.length_a   1.000
_cell.length_b   1.000
_cell.length_c   1.000
_cell.angle_alpha   90.00
_cell.angle_beta   90.00
_cell.angle_gamma   90.00
#
_symmetry.space_group_name_H-M   'P 1'
#
loop_
_entity.id
_entity.type
_entity.pdbx_description
1 polymer ?
#
loop_
_entity_poly.entity_id
_entity_poly.type
_entity_poly.pdbx_seq_one_letter_code
_entity_poly.pdbx_strand_id
1 'polypeptide(L)' 'MPDLDDGETTTMQGSAKTPYVLKNEGGVYSCTCPAWLHQALPIDLRTCKHLKKLRGVDAEVERVGDAAKRGPVRKGAAG' A
#
# COMPACT_ATOMS: atom_id res chain seq x y z
N MET A 1 12.66 -7.60 11.50
CA MET A 1 11.34 -7.41 10.85
C MET A 1 11.63 -7.01 9.43
N PRO A 2 11.05 -7.65 8.41
CA PRO A 2 11.37 -7.41 7.00
C PRO A 2 10.70 -6.13 6.48
N ASP A 3 10.84 -5.05 7.24
CA ASP A 3 10.48 -3.72 6.75
C ASP A 3 11.65 -3.17 5.92
N LEU A 4 11.33 -2.27 5.01
CA LEU A 4 12.35 -1.62 4.18
C LEU A 4 12.90 -0.41 4.91
N ASP A 5 14.21 -0.25 4.91
CA ASP A 5 14.83 1.00 5.35
C ASP A 5 14.40 2.16 4.44
N ASP A 6 14.58 3.39 4.91
CA ASP A 6 14.26 4.56 4.11
C ASP A 6 15.11 4.60 2.83
N GLY A 7 14.45 4.76 1.68
CA GLY A 7 15.05 4.71 0.35
C GLY A 7 15.25 3.28 -0.19
N GLU A 8 15.01 2.25 0.62
CA GLU A 8 15.20 0.87 0.19
C GLU A 8 14.06 0.40 -0.74
N THR A 9 14.42 -0.46 -1.67
CA THR A 9 13.53 -1.02 -2.67
C THR A 9 13.70 -2.53 -2.73
N THR A 10 12.58 -3.26 -2.81
CA THR A 10 12.57 -4.70 -3.03
C THR A 10 11.62 -5.08 -4.15
N THR A 11 11.71 -6.32 -4.62
CA THR A 11 10.83 -6.86 -5.66
C THR A 11 9.98 -7.99 -5.11
N MET A 12 8.72 -8.03 -5.51
CA MET A 12 7.79 -9.08 -5.12
C MET A 12 7.10 -9.65 -6.36
N GLN A 13 7.24 -10.96 -6.54
CA GLN A 13 6.51 -11.68 -7.58
C GLN A 13 5.00 -11.65 -7.27
N GLY A 14 4.24 -11.12 -8.21
CA GLY A 14 2.78 -11.08 -8.14
C GLY A 14 2.15 -11.83 -9.31
N SER A 15 0.98 -11.35 -9.74
CA SER A 15 0.22 -11.91 -10.87
C SER A 15 0.77 -11.53 -12.25
N ALA A 16 1.68 -10.55 -12.33
CA ALA A 16 2.31 -10.16 -13.58
C ALA A 16 3.55 -11.00 -13.88
N LYS A 17 3.93 -11.06 -15.16
CA LYS A 17 5.18 -11.69 -15.61
C LYS A 17 6.41 -10.99 -15.02
N THR A 18 6.36 -9.67 -14.85
CA THR A 18 7.41 -8.87 -14.23
C THR A 18 7.12 -8.71 -12.74
N PRO A 19 8.11 -8.93 -11.85
CA PRO A 19 7.97 -8.64 -10.42
C PRO A 19 7.54 -7.20 -10.17
N TYR A 20 6.66 -6.99 -9.19
CA TYR A 20 6.32 -5.65 -8.74
C TYR A 20 7.43 -5.10 -7.86
N VAL A 21 7.66 -3.79 -7.96
CA VAL A 21 8.65 -3.08 -7.17
C VAL A 21 7.94 -2.46 -5.97
N LEU A 22 8.47 -2.70 -4.78
CA LEU A 22 8.02 -2.15 -3.52
C LEU A 22 9.12 -1.25 -2.99
N LYS A 23 8.78 -0.05 -2.55
CA LYS A 23 9.75 0.95 -2.08
C LYS A 23 9.25 1.65 -0.82
N ASN A 24 10.16 1.97 0.09
CA ASN A 24 9.91 2.90 1.19
C ASN A 24 10.64 4.22 0.90
N GLU A 25 9.91 5.34 0.85
CA GLU A 25 10.48 6.68 0.70
C GLU A 25 9.89 7.63 1.73
N GLY A 26 10.71 8.16 2.64
CA GLY A 26 10.29 9.03 3.72
C GLY A 26 9.22 8.43 4.63
N GLY A 27 9.17 7.09 4.75
CA GLY A 27 8.11 6.37 5.46
C GLY A 27 6.84 6.09 4.65
N VAL A 28 6.79 6.52 3.38
CA VAL A 28 5.69 6.22 2.46
C VAL A 28 6.02 4.97 1.65
N TYR A 29 5.23 3.93 1.85
CA TYR A 29 5.35 2.68 1.13
C TYR A 29 4.61 2.73 -0.20
N SER A 30 5.34 2.48 -1.29
CA SER A 30 4.79 2.39 -2.65
C SER A 30 4.94 1.00 -3.23
N CYS A 31 4.01 0.64 -4.13
CA CYS A 31 4.07 -0.62 -4.87
C CYS A 31 3.61 -0.41 -6.31
N THR A 32 4.34 -0.97 -7.29
CA THR A 32 3.98 -0.84 -8.72
C THR A 32 2.83 -1.76 -9.16
N CYS A 33 2.18 -2.46 -8.23
CA CYS A 33 1.04 -3.31 -8.57
C CYS A 33 -0.22 -2.48 -8.88
N PRO A 34 -1.11 -2.96 -9.80
CA PRO A 34 -2.33 -2.23 -10.16
C PRO A 34 -3.24 -1.92 -8.95
N ALA A 35 -3.28 -2.82 -7.97
CA ALA A 35 -4.09 -2.65 -6.76
C ALA A 35 -3.66 -1.45 -5.91
N TRP A 36 -2.37 -1.11 -5.90
CA TRP A 36 -1.85 0.06 -5.17
C TRP A 36 -1.90 1.32 -6.05
N LEU A 37 -1.50 1.22 -7.33
CA LEU A 37 -1.47 2.37 -8.24
C LEU A 37 -2.86 2.99 -8.46
N HIS A 38 -3.89 2.15 -8.61
CA HIS A 38 -5.26 2.58 -8.87
C HIS A 38 -6.13 2.64 -7.60
N GLN A 39 -5.52 2.60 -6.42
CA GLN A 39 -6.25 2.73 -5.17
C GLN A 39 -6.73 4.17 -4.99
N ALA A 40 -8.05 4.35 -4.84
CA ALA A 40 -8.68 5.66 -4.60
C ALA A 40 -8.53 6.14 -3.15
N LEU A 41 -7.29 6.08 -2.62
CA LEU A 41 -6.91 6.57 -1.30
C LEU A 41 -5.68 7.49 -1.40
N PRO A 42 -5.50 8.41 -0.43
CA PRO A 42 -4.26 9.17 -0.26
C PRO A 42 -3.03 8.24 -0.24
N ILE A 43 -1.91 8.68 -0.83
CA ILE A 43 -0.73 7.82 -1.11
C ILE A 43 -0.17 7.14 0.16
N ASP A 44 -0.17 7.87 1.26
CA ASP A 44 0.21 7.48 2.61
C ASP A 44 -0.73 6.41 3.21
N LEU A 45 -1.98 6.34 2.74
CA LEU A 45 -3.00 5.38 3.19
C LEU A 45 -3.20 4.22 2.21
N ARG A 46 -2.43 4.17 1.12
CA ARG A 46 -2.52 3.08 0.15
C ARG A 46 -1.90 1.80 0.70
N THR A 47 -2.49 0.67 0.35
CA THR A 47 -2.04 -0.65 0.79
C THR A 47 -2.43 -1.72 -0.21
N CYS A 48 -1.59 -2.73 -0.38
CA CYS A 48 -1.90 -3.86 -1.23
C CYS A 48 -1.48 -5.17 -0.56
N LYS A 49 -1.89 -6.30 -1.13
CA LYS A 49 -1.50 -7.62 -0.65
C LYS A 49 0.03 -7.83 -0.60
N HIS A 50 0.78 -7.13 -1.45
CA HIS A 50 2.24 -7.22 -1.49
C HIS A 50 2.87 -6.50 -0.30
N LEU A 51 2.41 -5.27 0.02
CA LEU A 51 2.86 -4.54 1.21
C LEU A 51 2.51 -5.29 2.50
N LYS A 52 1.31 -5.87 2.59
CA LYS A 52 0.92 -6.74 3.73
C LYS A 52 1.80 -8.00 3.85
N LYS A 53 2.27 -8.56 2.73
CA LYS A 53 3.18 -9.71 2.74
C LYS A 53 4.61 -9.31 3.12
N LEU A 54 5.05 -8.13 2.69
CA LEU A 54 6.36 -7.59 3.02
C LEU A 54 6.44 -7.23 4.51
N ARG A 55 5.56 -6.35 4.97
CA ARG A 55 5.62 -5.76 6.33
C ARG A 55 4.97 -6.64 7.40
N GLY A 56 4.09 -7.54 6.98
CA GLY A 56 3.14 -8.22 7.85
C GLY A 56 1.79 -7.49 7.85
N VAL A 57 0.71 -8.27 8.01
CA VAL A 57 -0.66 -7.74 7.98
C VAL A 57 -0.87 -6.72 9.10
N ASP A 58 -0.42 -7.04 10.32
CA ASP A 58 -0.64 -6.19 11.49
C ASP A 58 0.13 -4.86 11.38
N ALA A 59 1.42 -4.90 11.01
CA ALA A 59 2.24 -3.71 10.83
C ALA A 59 1.73 -2.81 9.68
N GLU A 60 1.15 -3.40 8.64
CA GLU A 60 0.55 -2.65 7.55
C GLU A 60 -0.79 -2.03 7.95
N VAL A 61 -1.61 -2.75 8.72
CA VAL A 61 -2.86 -2.23 9.29
C VAL A 61 -2.58 -1.09 10.28
N GLU A 62 -1.54 -1.20 11.11
CA GLU A 62 -1.13 -0.14 12.03
C GLU A 62 -0.70 1.12 11.27
N ARG A 63 0.03 0.97 10.16
CA ARG A 63 0.49 2.11 9.34
C ARG A 63 -0.65 2.87 8.66
N VAL A 64 -1.55 2.16 7.98
CA VAL A 64 -2.65 2.81 7.24
C VAL A 64 -3.86 3.12 8.12
N GLY A 65 -3.90 2.55 9.33
CA GLY A 65 -5.03 2.65 10.25
C GLY A 65 -6.36 2.19 9.62
N ASP A 66 -7.46 2.75 10.12
CA ASP A 66 -8.81 2.48 9.60
C ASP A 66 -9.07 3.12 8.22
N ALA A 67 -8.13 3.89 7.67
CA ALA A 67 -8.29 4.50 6.35
C ALA A 67 -8.39 3.45 5.23
N ALA A 68 -7.71 2.30 5.37
CA ALA A 68 -7.89 1.18 4.46
C ALA A 68 -9.24 0.47 4.60
N LYS A 69 -9.95 0.64 5.73
CA LYS A 69 -11.31 0.10 5.94
C LYS A 69 -12.39 1.06 5.45
N ARG A 70 -12.10 2.35 5.40
CA ARG A 70 -12.98 3.34 4.76
C ARG A 70 -12.86 3.18 3.25
N GLY A 71 -13.66 2.26 2.70
CA GLY A 71 -14.07 2.30 1.29
C GLY A 71 -14.57 3.71 0.94
N PRO A 72 -14.68 4.05 -0.37
CA PRO A 72 -14.90 5.41 -0.80
C PRO A 72 -16.05 6.02 -0.01
N VAL A 73 -15.77 7.09 0.76
CA VAL A 73 -16.82 7.92 1.32
C VAL A 73 -17.59 8.41 0.12
N ARG A 74 -18.73 7.77 -0.16
CA ARG A 74 -19.72 8.30 -1.08
C ARG A 74 -20.07 9.65 -0.46
N LYS A 75 -19.63 10.75 -1.08
CA LYS A 75 -20.15 12.08 -0.75
C LYS A 75 -21.64 12.01 -1.06
N GLY A 76 -22.43 11.64 -0.06
CA GLY A 76 -23.88 11.70 -0.11
C GLY A 76 -24.29 13.17 -0.09
N ALA A 77 -25.07 13.54 -1.11
CA ALA A 77 -26.15 14.50 -1.10
C ALA A 77 -25.92 15.84 -0.39
N ALA A 78 -25.82 16.89 -1.19
CA ALA A 78 -26.18 18.25 -0.76
C ALA A 78 -27.19 18.81 -1.78
N GLY A 79 -28.36 19.21 -1.27
CA GLY A 79 -29.33 20.09 -1.94
C GLY A 79 -30.44 19.39 -2.68
#